data_AF-A0A7V2GXF3-F1
#
_entry.id   AF-A0A7V2GXF3-F1
#
_cell.length_a   1.000
_cell.length_b   1.000
_cell.length_c   1.000
_cell.angle_alpha   90.00
_cell.angle_beta   90.00
_cell.angle_gamma   90.00
#
_symmetry.space_group_name_H-M   'P 1'
#
loop_
_entity.id
_entity.type
_entity.pdbx_description
1 polymer ?
#
loop_
_entity_poly.entity_id
_entity_poly.type
_entity_poly.pdbx_seq_one_letter_code
_entity_poly.pdbx_strand_id
1 'polypeptide(L)'
;MLRAPCQTAAVASRAGAAPRRAWLPGALLALALLGIAPAGPAAAQGIAVAEAALRAPDDGEGGALLDAQFDFELPAVLEDAVNRGIALYFVIDFELYRTRWYWFDRKLVGTALTYRLTYSPLTRQYRLARGTLAQPFDTLAEALATLRRVRSWKVVDPGVLHRGEDYRAQTRMRLDISQLPKPFQVDALTNRDWNLASEWRPVPVPPELLR
;
A
#
# COMPACT_ATOMS: atom_id res chain seq x y z
N MET A 1 26.80 93.00 28.53
CA MET A 1 26.88 91.55 28.80
C MET A 1 27.16 90.83 27.50
N LEU A 2 28.31 90.15 27.49
CA LEU A 2 28.91 89.19 26.56
C LEU A 2 28.52 89.18 25.05
N ARG A 3 29.56 89.50 24.24
CA ARG A 3 30.14 88.70 23.13
C ARG A 3 29.22 88.28 21.98
N ALA A 4 29.58 88.33 20.71
CA ALA A 4 30.73 88.77 19.94
C ALA A 4 30.26 88.68 18.46
N PRO A 5 30.71 89.56 17.54
CA PRO A 5 30.55 89.39 16.11
C PRO A 5 31.70 88.52 15.56
N CYS A 6 31.47 87.72 14.52
CA CYS A 6 32.56 87.34 13.62
C CYS A 6 32.01 86.97 12.24
N GLN A 7 32.51 87.71 11.27
CA GLN A 7 32.26 87.61 9.84
C GLN A 7 33.02 86.40 9.26
N THR A 8 32.69 86.03 8.02
CA THR A 8 33.57 86.11 6.83
C THR A 8 33.40 84.90 5.91
N ALA A 9 33.27 85.24 4.63
CA ALA A 9 33.86 84.59 3.45
C ALA A 9 33.12 83.49 2.68
N ALA A 10 33.06 83.81 1.38
CA ALA A 10 33.39 82.98 0.23
C ALA A 10 32.33 81.97 -0.20
N VAL A 11 31.61 82.26 -1.29
CA VAL A 11 32.04 81.98 -2.68
C VAL A 11 32.45 80.53 -2.86
N ALA A 12 31.59 79.75 -3.50
CA ALA A 12 32.01 78.83 -4.56
C ALA A 12 30.77 78.27 -5.27
N SER A 13 30.72 78.54 -6.57
CA SER A 13 29.90 77.82 -7.56
C SER A 13 30.00 76.32 -7.33
N ARG A 14 28.86 75.63 -7.29
CA ARG A 14 28.80 74.16 -7.30
C ARG A 14 28.21 73.69 -8.63
N ALA A 15 29.08 73.38 -9.58
CA ALA A 15 28.82 72.34 -10.56
C ALA A 15 29.13 70.99 -9.91
N GLY A 16 28.16 70.08 -9.88
CA GLY A 16 28.30 68.76 -9.25
C GLY A 16 27.43 67.73 -9.97
N ALA A 17 28.11 66.76 -10.58
CA ALA A 17 27.57 65.73 -11.44
C ALA A 17 26.81 64.61 -10.70
N ALA A 18 25.92 63.96 -11.46
CA ALA A 18 25.38 62.60 -11.34
C ALA A 18 24.48 62.24 -10.12
N PRO A 19 23.19 61.90 -10.34
CA PRO A 19 22.36 61.25 -9.34
C PRO A 19 22.58 59.73 -9.31
N ARG A 20 22.93 59.22 -8.12
CA ARG A 20 22.99 57.78 -7.81
C ARG A 20 21.54 57.25 -7.70
N ARG A 21 21.18 56.34 -8.60
CA ARG A 21 19.89 55.64 -8.60
C ARG A 21 19.82 54.68 -7.41
N ALA A 22 18.92 54.94 -6.47
CA ALA A 22 18.44 53.97 -5.50
C ALA A 22 17.00 53.60 -5.88
N TRP A 23 16.79 52.40 -6.42
CA TRP A 23 15.47 51.85 -6.73
C TRP A 23 15.05 50.89 -5.61
N LEU A 24 14.11 51.34 -4.77
CA LEU A 24 13.24 50.48 -3.97
C LEU A 24 11.92 50.35 -4.73
N PRO A 25 11.58 49.16 -5.26
CA PRO A 25 10.34 48.53 -4.83
C PRO A 25 10.40 47.00 -4.94
N GLY A 26 10.75 46.30 -3.85
CA GLY A 26 10.84 44.83 -3.84
C GLY A 26 10.01 44.13 -2.74
N ALA A 27 9.17 44.85 -2.01
CA ALA A 27 8.63 44.36 -0.73
C ALA A 27 7.18 43.85 -0.78
N LEU A 28 6.49 43.88 -1.93
CA LEU A 28 5.06 43.51 -2.01
C LEU A 28 4.77 42.20 -2.76
N LEU A 29 5.77 41.52 -3.33
CA LEU A 29 5.57 40.26 -4.07
C LEU A 29 5.88 38.98 -3.25
N ALA A 30 6.31 39.11 -1.99
CA ALA A 30 6.76 37.97 -1.18
C ALA A 30 5.66 37.29 -0.35
N LEU A 31 4.47 37.89 -0.21
CA LEU A 31 3.40 37.34 0.65
C LEU A 31 2.36 36.50 -0.11
N ALA A 32 2.41 36.46 -1.45
CA ALA A 32 1.47 35.69 -2.27
C ALA A 32 1.94 34.25 -2.59
N LEU A 33 3.14 33.86 -2.16
CA LEU A 33 3.72 32.53 -2.43
C LEU A 33 3.66 31.56 -1.24
N LEU A 34 2.88 31.85 -0.19
CA LEU A 34 2.82 31.05 1.05
C LEU A 34 1.52 30.22 1.17
N GLY A 35 1.00 29.69 0.06
CA GLY A 35 -0.33 29.06 0.02
C GLY A 35 -0.43 27.70 -0.67
N ILE A 36 0.67 27.09 -1.11
CA ILE A 36 0.63 25.74 -1.69
C ILE A 36 1.11 24.77 -0.62
N ALA A 37 0.18 24.36 0.24
CA ALA A 37 0.40 23.18 1.08
C ALA A 37 0.53 21.96 0.15
N PRO A 38 1.58 21.14 0.27
CA PRO A 38 1.63 19.88 -0.47
C PRO A 38 0.46 19.03 0.01
N ALA A 39 -0.48 18.75 -0.90
CA ALA A 39 -1.44 17.67 -0.72
C ALA A 39 -0.61 16.41 -0.45
N GLY A 40 -0.68 15.87 0.77
CA GLY A 40 -0.03 14.62 1.13
C GLY A 40 -0.45 13.51 0.15
N PRO A 41 0.39 12.49 -0.05
CA PRO A 41 0.06 11.41 -0.97
C PRO A 41 -1.27 10.82 -0.53
N ALA A 42 -2.28 10.90 -1.41
CA ALA A 42 -3.50 10.16 -1.25
C ALA A 42 -3.09 8.69 -1.22
N ALA A 43 -3.16 8.07 -0.04
CA ALA A 43 -2.94 6.64 0.11
C ALA A 43 -3.82 5.94 -0.93
N ALA A 44 -3.20 5.18 -1.82
CA ALA A 44 -3.94 4.39 -2.79
C ALA A 44 -4.89 3.49 -1.99
N GLN A 45 -6.19 3.75 -2.12
CA GLN A 45 -7.25 3.03 -1.42
C GLN A 45 -7.35 1.63 -2.05
N GLY A 46 -6.53 0.69 -1.60
CA GLY A 46 -6.47 -0.65 -2.16
C GLY A 46 -5.33 -1.48 -1.58
N ILE A 47 -5.33 -2.78 -1.91
CA ILE A 47 -4.22 -3.66 -1.52
C ILE A 47 -3.17 -3.64 -2.63
N ALA A 48 -1.93 -3.31 -2.29
CA ALA A 48 -0.80 -3.46 -3.19
C ALA A 48 -0.09 -4.81 -2.92
N VAL A 49 0.25 -5.53 -3.99
CA VAL A 49 1.14 -6.69 -3.88
C VAL A 49 2.58 -6.18 -3.95
N ALA A 50 3.25 -6.12 -2.81
CA ALA A 50 4.59 -5.55 -2.69
C ALA A 50 5.66 -6.49 -3.23
N GLU A 51 5.57 -7.76 -2.85
CA GLU A 51 6.49 -8.81 -3.26
C GLU A 51 5.71 -10.12 -3.42
N ALA A 52 6.05 -10.88 -4.46
CA ALA A 52 5.55 -12.23 -4.62
C ALA A 52 6.62 -13.07 -5.33
N ALA A 53 7.01 -14.18 -4.72
CA ALA A 53 8.01 -15.08 -5.23
C ALA A 53 7.60 -16.53 -4.99
N LEU A 54 7.91 -17.39 -5.96
CA LEU A 54 7.77 -18.83 -5.83
C LEU A 54 9.13 -19.44 -5.45
N ARG A 55 9.12 -20.42 -4.54
CA ARG A 55 10.30 -21.18 -4.11
C ARG A 55 10.05 -22.67 -4.19
N ALA A 56 11.10 -23.43 -4.48
CA ALA A 56 11.07 -24.88 -4.33
C ALA A 56 10.98 -25.26 -2.84
N PRO A 57 10.20 -26.29 -2.48
CA PRO A 57 10.25 -26.90 -1.16
C PRO A 57 11.66 -27.45 -0.85
N ASP A 58 12.12 -27.27 0.40
CA ASP A 58 13.43 -27.77 0.86
C ASP A 58 13.44 -29.30 1.09
N ASP A 59 12.26 -29.92 1.20
CA ASP A 59 12.06 -31.36 1.45
C ASP A 59 12.32 -32.25 0.23
N GLY A 60 12.52 -31.65 -0.95
CA GLY A 60 12.76 -32.37 -2.20
C GLY A 60 11.53 -33.07 -2.76
N GLU A 61 10.34 -32.93 -2.14
CA GLU A 61 9.10 -33.55 -2.61
C GLU A 61 8.58 -32.95 -3.91
N GLY A 62 9.13 -31.80 -4.33
CA GLY A 62 8.72 -31.07 -5.52
C GLY A 62 7.45 -30.23 -5.29
N GLY A 63 7.04 -29.48 -6.31
CA GLY A 63 5.98 -28.48 -6.20
C GLY A 63 6.53 -27.08 -5.96
N ALA A 64 5.66 -26.14 -5.57
CA ALA A 64 6.06 -24.76 -5.33
C ALA A 64 5.38 -24.16 -4.09
N LEU A 65 6.17 -23.42 -3.32
CA LEU A 65 5.73 -22.58 -2.21
C LEU A 65 5.66 -21.13 -2.65
N LEU A 66 4.62 -20.42 -2.24
CA LEU A 66 4.45 -18.99 -2.45
C LEU A 66 4.86 -18.23 -1.19
N ASP A 67 5.77 -17.29 -1.37
CA ASP A 67 6.04 -16.20 -0.44
C ASP A 67 5.46 -14.92 -1.04
N ALA A 68 4.54 -14.27 -0.32
CA ALA A 68 3.92 -13.04 -0.76
C ALA A 68 3.85 -12.02 0.38
N GLN A 69 4.14 -10.76 0.04
CA GLN A 69 3.95 -9.61 0.91
C GLN A 69 2.97 -8.65 0.25
N PHE A 70 1.93 -8.31 1.01
CA PHE A 70 0.88 -7.37 0.63
C PHE A 70 1.03 -6.13 1.51
N ASP A 71 0.95 -4.95 0.90
CA ASP A 71 0.95 -3.68 1.59
C ASP A 71 -0.41 -3.01 1.39
N PHE A 72 -1.12 -2.83 2.50
CA PHE A 72 -2.44 -2.20 2.49
C PHE A 72 -2.78 -1.66 3.88
N GLU A 73 -3.56 -0.61 3.93
CA GLU A 73 -4.12 -0.07 5.17
C GLU A 73 -5.61 -0.42 5.24
N LEU A 74 -6.12 -0.71 6.45
CA LEU A 74 -7.51 -1.07 6.62
C LEU A 74 -8.34 0.23 6.69
N PRO A 75 -9.34 0.44 5.82
CA PRO A 75 -10.23 1.58 5.93
C PRO A 75 -10.93 1.65 7.29
N ALA A 76 -11.13 2.85 7.83
CA ALA A 76 -11.73 3.07 9.15
C ALA A 76 -13.08 2.34 9.34
N VAL A 77 -13.88 2.24 8.27
CA VAL A 77 -15.15 1.51 8.29
C VAL A 77 -14.98 0.02 8.60
N LEU A 78 -13.94 -0.61 8.04
CA LEU A 78 -13.61 -2.01 8.29
C LEU A 78 -12.96 -2.20 9.68
N GLU A 79 -12.17 -1.24 10.15
CA GLU A 79 -11.64 -1.23 11.52
C GLU A 79 -12.77 -1.20 12.55
N ASP A 80 -13.71 -0.26 12.40
CA ASP A 80 -14.89 -0.13 13.24
C ASP A 80 -15.76 -1.40 13.20
N ALA A 81 -15.89 -2.03 12.02
CA ALA A 81 -16.64 -3.27 11.88
C ALA A 81 -16.02 -4.41 12.70
N VAL A 82 -14.69 -4.60 12.60
CA VAL A 82 -13.97 -5.61 13.40
C VAL A 82 -14.14 -5.33 14.89
N ASN A 83 -13.99 -4.08 15.32
CA ASN A 83 -14.13 -3.68 16.72
C ASN A 83 -15.54 -3.93 17.28
N ARG A 84 -16.56 -3.90 16.43
CA ARG A 84 -17.94 -4.26 16.76
C ARG A 84 -18.19 -5.78 16.76
N GLY A 85 -17.16 -6.59 16.52
CA GLY A 85 -17.23 -8.06 16.53
C GLY A 85 -17.59 -8.69 15.19
N ILE A 86 -17.57 -7.92 14.10
CA ILE A 86 -17.84 -8.45 12.76
C ILE A 86 -16.58 -9.14 12.25
N ALA A 87 -16.71 -10.39 11.79
CA ALA A 87 -15.59 -11.13 11.25
C ALA A 87 -15.28 -10.68 9.81
N LEU A 88 -14.02 -10.32 9.55
CA LEU A 88 -13.53 -10.02 8.20
C LEU A 88 -12.82 -11.24 7.63
N TYR A 89 -13.14 -11.56 6.38
CA TYR A 89 -12.59 -12.71 5.66
C TYR A 89 -11.69 -12.22 4.54
N PHE A 90 -10.39 -12.42 4.68
CA PHE A 90 -9.42 -12.10 3.65
C PHE A 90 -9.08 -13.37 2.88
N VAL A 91 -9.15 -13.30 1.56
CA VAL A 91 -8.86 -14.42 0.67
C VAL A 91 -7.70 -14.04 -0.23
N ILE A 92 -6.69 -14.90 -0.24
CA ILE A 92 -5.53 -14.79 -1.12
C ILE A 92 -5.69 -15.85 -2.20
N ASP A 93 -5.92 -15.41 -3.42
CA ASP A 93 -6.09 -16.29 -4.57
C ASP A 93 -4.75 -16.42 -5.31
N PHE A 94 -4.37 -17.65 -5.62
CA PHE A 94 -3.23 -17.98 -6.48
C PHE A 94 -3.71 -18.77 -7.68
N GLU A 95 -3.24 -18.39 -8.86
CA GLU A 95 -3.59 -19.07 -10.11
C GLU A 95 -2.35 -19.33 -10.96
N LEU A 96 -2.27 -20.55 -11.49
CA LEU A 96 -1.23 -20.99 -12.41
C LEU A 96 -1.86 -21.33 -13.75
N TYR A 97 -1.36 -20.70 -14.79
CA TYR A 97 -1.76 -20.91 -16.17
C TYR A 97 -0.63 -21.52 -16.98
N ARG A 98 -0.97 -22.40 -17.91
CA ARG A 98 -0.06 -22.86 -18.96
C ARG A 98 -0.28 -22.02 -20.21
N THR A 99 0.76 -21.34 -20.68
CA THR A 99 0.70 -20.61 -21.95
C THR A 99 0.95 -21.61 -23.09
N ARG A 100 -0.01 -21.80 -23.99
CA ARG A 100 0.14 -22.59 -25.23
C ARG A 100 -0.11 -21.71 -26.45
N TRP A 101 0.75 -21.83 -27.45
CA TRP A 101 0.85 -20.92 -28.59
C TRP A 101 -0.40 -20.74 -29.48
N TYR A 102 -1.33 -21.71 -29.55
CA TYR A 102 -2.41 -21.64 -30.55
C TYR A 102 -3.86 -21.79 -30.06
N TRP A 103 -4.10 -21.97 -28.76
CA TRP A 103 -5.45 -21.95 -28.22
C TRP A 103 -5.40 -21.85 -26.69
N PHE A 104 -5.89 -20.72 -26.16
CA PHE A 104 -6.31 -20.46 -24.78
C PHE A 104 -5.42 -20.92 -23.61
N ASP A 105 -5.10 -19.98 -22.72
CA ASP A 105 -4.45 -20.30 -21.44
C ASP A 105 -5.34 -21.23 -20.61
N ARG A 106 -4.85 -22.44 -20.31
CA ARG A 106 -5.56 -23.38 -19.42
C ARG A 106 -5.11 -23.14 -17.99
N LYS A 107 -6.06 -22.84 -17.10
CA LYS A 107 -5.84 -22.81 -15.65
C LYS A 107 -5.47 -24.23 -15.20
N LEU A 108 -4.22 -24.40 -14.76
CA LEU A 108 -3.69 -25.66 -14.23
C LEU A 108 -4.04 -25.81 -12.75
N VAL A 109 -3.86 -24.74 -11.99
CA VAL A 109 -4.03 -24.72 -10.53
C VAL A 109 -4.73 -23.44 -10.13
N GLY A 110 -5.65 -23.54 -9.17
CA GLY A 110 -6.30 -22.42 -8.52
C GLY A 110 -6.48 -22.74 -7.05
N THR A 111 -5.68 -22.11 -6.20
CA THR A 111 -5.70 -22.35 -4.76
C THR A 111 -6.03 -21.04 -4.05
N ALA A 112 -6.86 -21.11 -3.02
CA ALA A 112 -7.25 -19.94 -2.23
C ALA A 112 -6.93 -20.17 -0.75
N LEU A 113 -6.31 -19.17 -0.12
CA LEU A 113 -6.04 -19.17 1.31
C LEU A 113 -6.94 -18.16 2.00
N THR A 114 -7.75 -18.63 2.95
CA THR A 114 -8.68 -17.77 3.69
C THR A 114 -8.16 -17.50 5.09
N TYR A 115 -8.11 -16.22 5.43
CA TYR A 115 -7.84 -15.70 6.76
C TYR A 115 -9.12 -15.09 7.34
N ARG A 116 -9.40 -15.39 8.61
CA ARG A 116 -10.50 -14.78 9.36
C ARG A 116 -9.95 -13.91 10.47
N LEU A 117 -10.23 -12.62 10.40
CA LEU A 117 -9.93 -11.64 11.44
C LEU A 117 -11.20 -11.41 12.28
N THR A 118 -11.09 -11.49 13.60
CA THR A 118 -12.23 -11.28 14.51
C THR A 118 -11.76 -10.62 15.80
N TYR A 119 -12.59 -9.77 16.41
CA TYR A 119 -12.33 -9.19 17.72
C TYR A 119 -13.18 -9.86 18.80
N SER A 120 -12.56 -10.17 19.94
CA SER A 120 -13.24 -10.72 21.12
C SER A 120 -13.33 -9.63 22.19
N PRO A 121 -14.52 -9.06 22.47
CA PRO A 121 -14.67 -7.98 23.45
C PRO A 121 -14.42 -8.42 24.89
N LEU A 122 -14.64 -9.72 25.20
CA LEU A 122 -14.40 -10.28 26.53
C LEU A 122 -12.91 -10.32 26.86
N THR A 123 -12.09 -10.77 25.90
CA THR A 123 -10.63 -10.89 26.08
C THR A 123 -9.88 -9.67 25.57
N ARG A 124 -10.58 -8.72 24.93
CA ARG A 124 -10.03 -7.53 24.25
C ARG A 124 -8.91 -7.84 23.26
N GLN A 125 -9.01 -8.99 22.59
CA GLN A 125 -7.98 -9.48 21.68
C GLN A 125 -8.52 -9.63 20.27
N TYR A 126 -7.67 -9.32 19.30
CA TYR A 126 -7.87 -9.69 17.92
C TYR A 126 -7.45 -11.14 17.74
N ARG A 127 -8.15 -11.89 16.89
CA ARG A 127 -7.82 -13.26 16.54
C ARG A 127 -7.73 -13.37 15.03
N LEU A 128 -6.59 -13.84 14.56
CA LEU A 128 -6.38 -14.18 13.16
C LEU A 128 -6.37 -15.70 13.03
N ALA A 129 -7.35 -16.24 12.30
CA ALA A 129 -7.45 -17.66 12.02
C ALA A 129 -7.15 -17.96 10.55
N ARG A 130 -6.41 -19.04 10.31
CA ARG A 130 -6.09 -19.60 9.00
C ARG A 130 -6.36 -21.10 9.05
N GLY A 131 -7.50 -21.52 8.50
CA GLY A 131 -7.99 -22.89 8.64
C GLY A 131 -8.22 -23.26 10.11
N THR A 132 -7.50 -24.28 10.60
CA THR A 132 -7.58 -24.75 12.00
C THR A 132 -6.68 -23.98 12.96
N LEU A 133 -5.70 -23.24 12.45
CA LEU A 133 -4.78 -22.46 13.27
C LEU A 133 -5.40 -21.09 13.57
N ALA A 134 -5.48 -20.72 14.84
CA ALA A 134 -5.92 -19.39 15.26
C ALA A 134 -4.92 -18.80 16.25
N GLN A 135 -4.48 -17.57 15.97
CA GLN A 135 -3.52 -16.84 16.78
C GLN A 135 -4.15 -15.57 17.34
N PRO A 136 -4.08 -15.34 18.67
CA PRO A 136 -4.49 -14.09 19.28
C PRO A 136 -3.42 -13.00 19.10
N PHE A 137 -3.86 -11.74 19.06
CA PHE A 137 -3.06 -10.52 18.97
C PHE A 137 -3.67 -9.45 19.87
N ASP A 138 -2.83 -8.60 20.46
CA ASP A 138 -3.28 -7.53 21.35
C ASP A 138 -3.70 -6.28 20.58
N THR A 139 -3.09 -6.04 19.42
CA THR A 139 -3.42 -4.89 18.55
C THR A 139 -3.84 -5.32 17.14
N LEU A 140 -4.68 -4.50 16.51
CA LEU A 140 -5.09 -4.69 15.11
C LEU A 140 -3.88 -4.62 14.17
N ALA A 141 -2.95 -3.70 14.44
CA ALA A 141 -1.76 -3.50 13.64
C ALA A 141 -0.87 -4.76 13.58
N GLU A 142 -0.69 -5.47 14.70
CA GLU A 142 0.07 -6.73 14.73
C GLU A 142 -0.62 -7.86 13.96
N ALA A 143 -1.95 -7.95 14.09
CA ALA A 143 -2.73 -8.92 13.33
C ALA A 143 -2.62 -8.65 11.81
N LEU A 144 -2.73 -7.38 11.40
CA LEU A 144 -2.58 -6.96 10.01
C LEU A 144 -1.14 -7.15 9.51
N ALA A 145 -0.12 -6.84 10.30
CA ALA A 145 1.28 -7.07 9.93
C ALA A 145 1.56 -8.56 9.64
N THR A 146 0.94 -9.46 10.40
CA THR A 146 1.01 -10.90 10.16
C THR A 146 0.23 -11.30 8.91
N LEU A 147 -0.99 -10.77 8.72
CA LEU A 147 -1.81 -11.04 7.54
C LEU A 147 -1.17 -10.56 6.22
N ARG A 148 -0.47 -9.41 6.27
CA ARG A 148 0.27 -8.83 5.15
C ARG A 148 1.39 -9.73 4.64
N ARG A 149 1.89 -10.66 5.46
CA ARG A 149 3.02 -11.52 5.11
C ARG A 149 2.62 -12.99 5.09
N VAL A 150 2.52 -13.55 3.89
CA VAL A 150 2.33 -14.98 3.69
C VAL A 150 3.65 -15.62 3.33
N ARG A 151 4.03 -16.65 4.09
CA ARG A 151 5.26 -17.41 3.88
C ARG A 151 4.99 -18.89 3.74
N SER A 152 5.80 -19.54 2.91
CA SER A 152 5.84 -20.99 2.72
C SER A 152 4.46 -21.61 2.45
N TRP A 153 3.60 -20.90 1.72
CA TRP A 153 2.27 -21.43 1.39
C TRP A 153 2.38 -22.37 0.19
N LYS A 154 2.10 -23.66 0.38
CA LYS A 154 2.08 -24.64 -0.72
C LYS A 154 0.93 -24.31 -1.68
N VAL A 155 1.31 -23.91 -2.90
CA VAL A 155 0.36 -23.47 -3.94
C VAL A 155 0.31 -24.40 -5.14
N VAL A 156 1.38 -25.15 -5.39
CA VAL A 156 1.49 -26.08 -6.52
C VAL A 156 1.96 -27.43 -6.02
N ASP A 157 1.24 -28.48 -6.41
CA ASP A 157 1.58 -29.86 -6.11
C ASP A 157 2.74 -30.37 -6.98
N PRO A 158 3.49 -31.38 -6.51
CA PRO A 158 4.54 -32.00 -7.29
C PRO A 158 3.99 -32.63 -8.58
N GLY A 159 4.77 -32.52 -9.67
CA GLY A 159 4.42 -33.07 -10.98
C GLY A 159 3.49 -32.19 -11.83
N VAL A 160 3.11 -30.99 -11.38
CA VAL A 160 2.34 -30.04 -12.19
C VAL A 160 3.25 -29.23 -13.14
N LEU A 161 4.44 -28.86 -12.67
CA LEU A 161 5.43 -28.07 -13.41
C LEU A 161 6.40 -29.00 -14.15
N HIS A 162 6.52 -28.81 -15.47
CA HIS A 162 7.34 -29.62 -16.37
C HIS A 162 8.33 -28.73 -17.13
N ARG A 163 9.51 -29.28 -17.48
CA ARG A 163 10.45 -28.58 -18.36
C ARG A 163 9.92 -28.43 -19.78
N GLY A 164 10.24 -27.28 -20.39
CA GLY A 164 9.87 -26.96 -21.78
C GLY A 164 8.46 -26.39 -21.95
N GLU A 165 7.77 -26.08 -20.85
CA GLU A 165 6.47 -25.43 -20.87
C GLU A 165 6.54 -24.02 -20.27
N ASP A 166 5.83 -23.07 -20.86
CA ASP A 166 5.70 -21.72 -20.34
C ASP A 166 4.55 -21.62 -19.34
N TYR A 167 4.85 -21.19 -18.12
CA TYR A 167 3.88 -20.98 -17.06
C TYR A 167 3.73 -19.50 -16.73
N ARG A 168 2.49 -19.10 -16.46
CA ARG A 168 2.16 -17.78 -15.93
C ARG A 168 1.48 -17.96 -14.58
N ALA A 169 2.11 -17.48 -13.52
CA ALA A 169 1.52 -17.45 -12.20
C ALA A 169 1.04 -16.04 -11.86
N GLN A 170 -0.06 -15.94 -11.12
CA GLN A 170 -0.55 -14.68 -10.59
C GLN A 170 -1.14 -14.86 -9.20
N THR A 171 -1.04 -13.81 -8.39
CA THR A 171 -1.58 -13.77 -7.03
C THR A 171 -2.37 -12.49 -6.81
N ARG A 172 -3.41 -12.57 -6.00
CA ARG A 172 -4.13 -11.40 -5.49
C ARG A 172 -4.61 -11.64 -4.07
N MET A 173 -4.88 -10.57 -3.35
CA MET A 173 -5.55 -10.59 -2.07
C MET A 173 -6.83 -9.75 -2.13
N ARG A 174 -7.90 -10.23 -1.51
CA ARG A 174 -9.19 -9.53 -1.46
C ARG A 174 -9.92 -9.79 -0.16
N LEU A 175 -10.76 -8.85 0.23
CA LEU A 175 -11.78 -9.06 1.25
C LEU A 175 -13.00 -9.76 0.61
N ASP A 176 -13.46 -10.83 1.23
CA ASP A 176 -14.67 -11.55 0.82
C ASP A 176 -15.91 -10.96 1.48
N ILE A 177 -16.56 -10.04 0.76
CA ILE A 177 -17.80 -9.39 1.20
C ILE A 177 -18.98 -10.38 1.27
N SER A 178 -18.93 -11.53 0.58
CA SER A 178 -20.04 -12.49 0.56
C SER A 178 -20.26 -13.18 1.91
N GLN A 179 -19.21 -13.22 2.73
CA GLN A 179 -19.22 -13.78 4.08
C GLN A 179 -19.67 -12.77 5.15
N LEU A 180 -19.79 -11.49 4.79
CA LEU A 180 -20.28 -10.48 5.72
C LEU A 180 -21.80 -10.64 5.94
N PRO A 181 -22.32 -10.25 7.11
CA PRO A 181 -23.77 -10.21 7.34
C PRO A 181 -24.48 -9.39 6.26
N LYS A 182 -25.68 -9.82 5.86
CA LYS A 182 -26.45 -9.21 4.75
C LYS A 182 -26.56 -7.67 4.78
N PRO A 183 -26.72 -6.99 5.93
CA PRO A 183 -26.73 -5.52 5.97
C PRO A 183 -25.45 -4.91 5.36
N PHE A 184 -24.28 -5.44 5.71
CA PHE A 184 -22.99 -4.94 5.21
C PHE A 184 -22.75 -5.27 3.73
N GLN A 185 -23.41 -6.31 3.20
CA GLN A 185 -23.37 -6.58 1.75
C GLN A 185 -24.04 -5.47 0.95
N VAL A 186 -25.10 -4.86 1.49
CA VAL A 186 -25.78 -3.72 0.87
C VAL A 186 -24.90 -2.47 0.95
N ASP A 187 -24.24 -2.25 2.08
CA ASP A 187 -23.30 -1.13 2.26
C ASP A 187 -22.12 -1.24 1.29
N ALA A 188 -21.61 -2.45 1.04
CA ALA A 188 -20.51 -2.69 0.10
C ALA A 188 -20.84 -2.35 -1.36
N LEU A 189 -22.13 -2.34 -1.75
CA LEU A 189 -22.56 -1.89 -3.07
C LEU A 189 -22.47 -0.37 -3.24
N THR A 190 -22.62 0.36 -2.13
CA THR A 190 -22.67 1.83 -2.14
C THR A 190 -21.34 2.45 -1.74
N ASN A 191 -20.55 1.77 -0.89
CA ASN A 191 -19.29 2.27 -0.37
C ASN A 191 -18.09 1.38 -0.76
N ARG A 192 -17.14 1.98 -1.47
CA ARG A 192 -15.88 1.35 -1.91
C ARG A 192 -14.96 0.98 -0.75
N ASP A 193 -15.12 1.58 0.43
CA ASP A 193 -14.31 1.27 1.62
C ASP A 193 -14.48 -0.18 2.09
N TRP A 194 -15.61 -0.82 1.75
CA TRP A 194 -15.84 -2.24 2.01
C TRP A 194 -15.22 -3.16 0.95
N ASN A 195 -14.86 -2.62 -0.21
CA ASN A 195 -14.29 -3.38 -1.32
C ASN A 195 -12.76 -3.24 -1.33
N LEU A 196 -12.11 -3.95 -0.41
CA LEU A 196 -10.67 -3.97 -0.32
C LEU A 196 -10.11 -5.15 -1.11
N ALA A 197 -9.55 -4.87 -2.28
CA ALA A 197 -8.93 -5.88 -3.15
C ALA A 197 -7.63 -5.37 -3.76
N SER A 198 -6.75 -6.30 -4.13
CA SER A 198 -5.58 -6.04 -4.96
C SER A 198 -5.88 -6.41 -6.40
N GLU A 199 -5.20 -5.73 -7.31
CA GLU A 199 -5.07 -6.21 -8.68
C GLU A 199 -4.30 -7.53 -8.71
N TRP A 200 -4.50 -8.30 -9.77
CA TRP A 200 -3.70 -9.50 -10.02
C TRP A 200 -2.26 -9.10 -10.31
N ARG A 201 -1.32 -9.62 -9.52
CA ARG A 201 0.11 -9.42 -9.74
C ARG A 201 0.73 -10.67 -10.34
N PRO A 202 1.43 -10.57 -11.48
CA PRO A 202 2.16 -11.70 -12.02
C PRO A 202 3.32 -12.08 -11.09
N VAL A 203 3.51 -13.38 -10.90
CA VAL A 203 4.58 -13.94 -10.08
C VAL A 203 5.55 -14.67 -11.02
N PRO A 204 6.84 -14.33 -11.04
CA PRO A 204 7.81 -15.03 -11.86
C PRO A 204 7.92 -16.48 -11.40
N VAL A 205 7.89 -17.40 -12.35
CA VAL A 205 8.10 -18.83 -12.10
C VAL A 205 9.58 -19.12 -12.36
N PRO A 206 10.41 -19.33 -11.32
CA PRO A 206 11.83 -19.60 -11.54
C PRO A 206 12.04 -20.96 -12.21
N PRO A 207 13.06 -21.08 -13.08
CA PRO A 207 13.31 -22.30 -13.86
C PRO A 207 13.69 -23.51 -13.00
N GLU A 208 14.19 -23.30 -11.78
CA GLU A 208 14.52 -24.37 -10.82
C GLU A 208 13.30 -25.19 -10.36
N LEU A 209 12.09 -24.64 -10.50
CA LEU A 209 10.83 -25.33 -10.23
C LEU A 209 10.39 -26.24 -11.38
N LEU A 210 10.91 -26.00 -12.59
CA LEU A 210 10.62 -26.79 -13.78
C LEU A 210 11.54 -28.01 -13.74
N ARG A 211 11.08 -29.12 -13.16
CA ARG A 211 11.89 -30.35 -13.05
C ARG A 211 11.47 -31.41 -14.06
#